data_AF-A0A7V3M3E2-F1
#
_entry.id   AF-A0A7V3M3E2-F1
#
_cell.length_a   1.000
_cell.length_b   1.000
_cell.length_c   1.000
_cell.angle_alpha   90.00
_cell.angle_beta   90.00
_cell.angle_gamma   90.00
#
_symmetry.space_group_name_H-M   'P 1'
#
loop_
_entity.id
_entity.type
_entity.pdbx_description
1 polymer ?
#
loop_
_entity_poly.entity_id
_entity_poly.type
_entity_poly.pdbx_seq_one_letter_code
_entity_poly.pdbx_strand_id
1 'polypeptide(L)'
;MRCDEVQALLIEAADGELAGPLRARLEDHLAGCGACRAEAAALRELLETAAALPVPEPPAPYWATAREELARRLRLRRPPAPRWAGLLPLRPWALAGGAAALLLALAAAFLASRGVSPPAPSGPTPEEVALLRNLEVVQDLELLEQVDILQHYELLRTLASRGRAT
;
A
#
# COMPACT_ATOMS: atom_id res chain seq x y z
N MET A 1 7.25 -23.15 26.98
CA MET A 1 6.09 -22.47 27.58
C MET A 1 5.77 -23.14 28.89
N ARG A 2 5.27 -22.38 29.85
CA ARG A 2 4.81 -22.90 31.14
C ARG A 2 3.34 -23.32 31.04
N CYS A 3 2.87 -24.19 31.94
CA CYS A 3 1.50 -24.70 31.88
C CYS A 3 0.45 -23.60 32.09
N ASP A 4 0.72 -22.64 32.97
CA ASP A 4 -0.16 -21.48 33.24
C ASP A 4 -0.35 -20.60 31.99
N GLU A 5 0.70 -20.42 31.20
CA GLU A 5 0.63 -19.70 29.92
C GLU A 5 -0.21 -20.46 28.89
N VAL A 6 -0.05 -21.78 28.83
CA VAL A 6 -0.80 -22.64 27.91
C VAL A 6 -2.29 -22.64 28.24
N GLN A 7 -2.64 -22.74 29.51
CA GLN A 7 -4.02 -22.70 30.00
C GLN A 7 -4.74 -21.42 29.58
N ALA A 8 -4.08 -20.27 29.70
CA ALA A 8 -4.63 -18.99 29.28
C ALA A 8 -4.91 -18.94 27.76
N LEU A 9 -4.11 -19.62 26.95
CA LEU A 9 -4.21 -19.61 25.49
C LEU A 9 -5.17 -20.65 24.91
N LEU A 10 -5.70 -21.57 25.73
CA LEU A 10 -6.59 -22.64 25.24
C LEU A 10 -7.87 -22.09 24.62
N ILE A 11 -8.43 -20.99 25.16
CA ILE A 11 -9.64 -20.35 24.63
C ILE A 11 -9.35 -19.70 23.28
N GLU A 12 -8.33 -18.86 23.19
CA GLU A 12 -7.91 -18.23 21.92
C GLU A 12 -7.55 -19.27 20.85
N ALA A 13 -6.98 -20.41 21.26
CA ALA A 13 -6.72 -21.53 20.37
C ALA A 13 -8.00 -22.21 19.89
N ALA A 14 -9.00 -22.36 20.77
CA ALA A 14 -10.30 -22.97 20.44
C ALA A 14 -11.12 -22.09 19.49
N ASP A 15 -11.07 -20.77 19.68
CA ASP A 15 -11.74 -19.79 18.80
C ASP A 15 -11.01 -19.57 17.47
N GLY A 16 -9.84 -20.18 17.28
CA GLY A 16 -9.06 -20.09 16.05
C GLY A 16 -8.20 -18.83 15.95
N GLU A 17 -8.22 -17.94 16.94
CA GLU A 17 -7.59 -16.61 16.92
C GLU A 17 -6.08 -16.62 17.20
N LEU A 18 -5.52 -17.76 17.65
CA LEU A 18 -4.12 -17.86 18.01
C LEU A 18 -3.17 -17.79 16.80
N ALA A 19 -2.23 -16.83 16.82
CA ALA A 19 -1.24 -16.63 15.76
C ALA A 19 -0.27 -17.81 15.58
N GLY A 20 0.18 -18.06 14.34
CA GLY A 20 0.97 -19.24 13.95
C GLY A 20 2.16 -19.60 14.86
N PRO A 21 3.06 -18.66 15.21
CA PRO A 21 4.19 -18.96 16.10
C PRO A 21 3.77 -19.37 17.52
N LEU A 22 2.68 -18.80 18.04
CA LEU A 22 2.14 -19.17 19.35
C LEU A 22 1.42 -20.52 19.29
N ARG A 23 0.70 -20.79 18.20
CA ARG A 23 0.05 -22.07 17.95
C ARG A 23 1.04 -23.22 17.87
N ALA A 24 2.16 -23.07 17.15
CA ALA A 24 3.20 -24.08 17.10
C ALA A 24 3.78 -24.39 18.50
N ARG A 25 4.08 -23.34 19.29
CA ARG A 25 4.59 -23.52 20.65
C ARG A 25 3.58 -24.16 21.61
N LEU A 26 2.29 -23.86 21.43
CA LEU A 26 1.21 -24.50 22.16
C LEU A 26 1.13 -26.00 21.80
N GLU A 27 1.16 -26.33 20.51
CA GLU A 27 1.15 -27.71 20.02
C GLU A 27 2.34 -28.53 20.53
N ASP A 28 3.55 -27.96 20.50
CA ASP A 28 4.76 -28.57 21.07
C ASP A 28 4.58 -28.89 22.56
N HIS A 29 4.00 -27.95 23.33
CA HIS A 29 3.74 -28.18 24.75
C HIS A 29 2.67 -29.25 24.96
N LEU A 30 1.60 -29.23 24.17
CA LEU A 30 0.56 -30.25 24.22
C LEU A 30 1.13 -31.63 23.84
N ALA A 31 2.13 -31.74 22.98
CA ALA A 31 2.80 -33.01 22.71
C ALA A 31 3.56 -33.53 23.95
N GLY A 32 4.15 -32.64 24.75
CA GLY A 32 4.95 -32.97 25.93
C GLY A 32 4.18 -33.11 27.25
N CYS A 33 3.03 -32.46 27.42
CA CYS A 33 2.33 -32.35 28.71
C CYS A 33 0.96 -33.03 28.71
N GLY A 34 0.80 -34.10 29.50
CA GLY A 34 -0.48 -34.82 29.62
C GLY A 34 -1.59 -34.01 30.30
N ALA A 35 -1.26 -33.18 31.29
CA ALA A 35 -2.24 -32.36 32.00
C ALA A 35 -2.88 -31.31 31.07
N CYS A 36 -2.06 -30.55 30.33
CA CYS A 36 -2.57 -29.56 29.38
C CYS A 36 -3.35 -30.20 28.22
N ARG A 37 -3.00 -31.43 27.80
CA ARG A 37 -3.82 -32.18 26.83
C ARG A 37 -5.20 -32.53 27.35
N ALA A 38 -5.28 -32.99 28.60
CA ALA A 38 -6.56 -33.34 29.22
C ALA A 38 -7.46 -32.10 29.32
N GLU A 39 -6.90 -30.96 29.71
CA GLU A 39 -7.64 -29.69 29.77
C GLU A 39 -8.10 -29.21 28.40
N ALA A 40 -7.24 -29.27 27.39
CA ALA A 40 -7.62 -28.93 26.01
C ALA A 40 -8.72 -29.86 25.47
N ALA A 41 -8.72 -31.14 25.86
CA ALA A 41 -9.77 -32.09 25.49
C ALA A 41 -11.08 -31.78 26.21
N ALA A 42 -11.05 -31.50 27.51
CA ALA A 42 -12.22 -31.10 28.28
C ALA A 42 -12.86 -29.81 27.74
N LEU A 43 -12.05 -28.82 27.36
CA LEU A 43 -12.54 -27.60 26.72
C LEU A 43 -13.24 -27.90 25.38
N ARG A 44 -12.64 -28.75 24.54
CA ARG A 44 -13.26 -29.16 23.27
C ARG A 44 -14.60 -29.87 23.48
N GLU A 45 -14.67 -30.80 24.42
CA GLU A 45 -15.91 -31.51 24.76
C GLU A 45 -17.01 -30.55 25.25
N LEU A 46 -16.65 -29.57 26.10
CA LEU A 46 -17.57 -28.54 26.55
C LEU A 46 -18.12 -27.70 25.39
N LEU A 47 -17.26 -27.29 24.44
CA LEU A 47 -17.66 -26.50 23.28
C LEU A 47 -18.53 -27.31 22.31
N GLU A 48 -18.21 -28.57 22.07
CA GLU A 48 -19.02 -29.47 21.23
C GLU A 48 -20.41 -29.70 21.86
N THR A 49 -20.47 -29.89 23.16
CA THR A 49 -21.73 -30.02 23.91
C THR A 49 -22.54 -28.73 23.83
N ALA A 50 -21.88 -27.57 23.96
CA ALA A 50 -22.52 -26.28 23.83
C ALA A 50 -23.07 -26.04 22.41
N ALA A 51 -22.34 -26.46 21.38
CA ALA A 51 -22.76 -26.32 19.99
C ALA A 51 -23.94 -27.24 19.62
N ALA A 52 -24.11 -28.37 20.32
CA ALA A 52 -25.23 -29.28 20.11
C ALA A 52 -26.57 -28.79 20.70
N LEU A 53 -26.55 -27.72 21.51
CA LEU A 53 -27.77 -27.16 22.09
C LEU A 53 -28.65 -26.53 21.01
N PRO A 54 -29.98 -26.79 21.02
CA PRO A 54 -30.89 -26.17 20.07
C PRO A 54 -30.94 -24.65 20.29
N VAL A 55 -30.54 -23.90 19.26
CA VAL A 55 -30.67 -22.44 19.25
C VAL A 55 -32.02 -22.09 18.66
N PRO A 56 -32.94 -21.45 19.42
CA PRO A 56 -34.24 -21.06 18.90
C PRO A 56 -34.10 -19.98 17.82
N GLU A 57 -34.82 -20.13 16.70
CA GLU A 57 -34.86 -19.11 15.66
C GLU A 57 -35.55 -17.85 16.23
N PRO A 58 -34.88 -16.69 16.20
CA PRO A 58 -35.49 -15.46 16.70
C PRO A 58 -36.67 -15.04 15.82
N PRO A 59 -37.69 -14.38 16.40
CA PRO A 59 -38.84 -13.91 15.63
C PRO A 59 -38.41 -12.84 14.61
N ALA A 60 -39.10 -12.76 13.46
CA ALA A 60 -38.75 -11.86 12.35
C ALA A 60 -38.36 -10.41 12.73
N PRO A 61 -39.05 -9.71 13.66
CA PRO A 61 -38.66 -8.33 14.04
C PRO A 61 -37.43 -8.24 14.96
N TYR A 62 -36.96 -9.34 15.54
CA TYR A 62 -35.87 -9.35 16.53
C TYR A 62 -34.62 -8.65 15.99
N TRP A 63 -34.16 -9.02 14.80
CA TRP A 63 -32.95 -8.43 14.20
C TRP A 63 -33.09 -6.95 13.87
N ALA A 64 -34.31 -6.46 13.60
CA ALA A 64 -34.54 -5.03 13.43
C ALA A 64 -34.35 -4.30 14.77
N THR A 65 -35.00 -4.78 15.84
CA THR A 65 -34.89 -4.19 17.18
C THR A 65 -33.46 -4.25 17.75
N ALA A 66 -32.76 -5.37 17.57
CA ALA A 66 -31.40 -5.57 18.05
C ALA A 66 -30.41 -4.61 17.37
N ARG A 67 -30.54 -4.43 16.04
CA ARG A 67 -29.70 -3.47 15.30
C ARG A 67 -29.95 -2.04 15.73
N GLU A 68 -31.20 -1.67 15.97
CA GLU A 68 -31.54 -0.32 16.42
C GLU A 68 -31.02 -0.04 17.83
N GLU A 69 -31.15 -0.99 18.75
CA GLU A 69 -30.60 -0.89 20.11
C GLU A 69 -29.07 -0.81 20.10
N LEU A 70 -28.41 -1.63 19.27
CA LEU A 70 -26.96 -1.57 19.10
C LEU A 70 -26.52 -0.20 18.56
N ALA A 71 -27.20 0.30 17.51
CA ALA A 71 -26.89 1.60 16.93
C ALA A 71 -27.08 2.74 17.95
N ARG A 72 -28.13 2.67 18.77
CA ARG A 72 -28.35 3.62 19.88
C ARG A 72 -27.20 3.59 20.88
N ARG A 73 -26.79 2.41 21.36
CA ARG A 73 -25.66 2.28 22.31
C ARG A 73 -24.35 2.79 21.73
N LEU A 74 -24.08 2.50 20.45
CA LEU A 74 -22.88 2.98 19.77
C LEU A 74 -22.87 4.51 19.63
N ARG A 75 -24.03 5.12 19.36
CA ARG A 75 -24.16 6.59 19.33
C ARG A 75 -23.89 7.22 20.69
N LEU A 76 -24.38 6.63 21.77
CA LEU A 76 -24.15 7.12 23.14
C LEU A 76 -22.68 6.99 23.57
N ARG A 77 -21.97 5.97 23.08
CA ARG A 77 -20.53 5.77 23.34
C ARG A 77 -19.63 6.60 22.43
N ARG A 78 -20.17 7.20 21.36
CA ARG A 78 -19.37 8.01 20.44
C ARG A 78 -19.03 9.33 21.14
N PRO A 79 -17.74 9.68 21.29
CA PRO A 79 -17.38 10.99 21.83
C PRO A 79 -18.00 12.08 20.95
N PRO A 80 -18.48 13.18 21.53
CA PRO A 80 -19.01 14.29 20.74
C PRO A 80 -17.92 14.73 19.76
N ALA A 81 -18.25 14.77 18.46
CA ALA A 81 -17.32 15.28 17.47
C ALA A 81 -16.93 16.71 17.88
N PRO A 82 -15.65 17.08 17.79
CA PRO A 82 -15.24 18.43 18.13
C PRO A 82 -15.99 19.43 17.24
N ARG A 83 -16.45 20.54 17.82
CA ARG A 83 -17.29 21.55 17.14
C ARG A 83 -16.65 22.12 15.86
N TRP A 84 -15.32 22.04 15.75
CA TRP A 84 -14.56 22.48 14.58
C TRP A 84 -14.47 21.44 13.44
N ALA A 85 -14.84 20.17 13.68
CA ALA A 85 -14.78 19.12 12.67
C ALA A 85 -15.73 19.38 11.48
N GLY A 86 -16.83 20.11 11.70
CA GLY A 86 -17.73 20.56 10.64
C GLY A 86 -17.27 21.82 9.90
N LEU A 87 -16.35 22.59 10.47
CA LEU A 87 -15.79 23.81 9.84
C LEU A 87 -14.54 23.54 9.00
N LEU A 88 -13.96 22.34 9.11
CA LEU A 88 -12.73 21.96 8.41
C LEU A 88 -12.92 20.79 7.42
N PRO A 89 -13.92 20.81 6.53
CA PRO A 89 -14.10 19.71 5.57
C PRO A 89 -12.96 19.62 4.53
N LEU A 90 -12.10 20.64 4.44
CA LEU A 90 -11.10 20.81 3.38
C LEU A 90 -9.87 21.59 3.90
N ARG A 91 -8.91 21.00 4.64
CA ARG A 91 -7.70 21.81 4.96
C ARG A 91 -6.34 21.19 5.34
N PRO A 92 -6.03 19.87 5.32
CA PRO A 92 -4.61 19.53 5.42
C PRO A 92 -3.83 20.05 4.19
N TRP A 93 -4.44 19.95 3.00
CA TRP A 93 -3.85 20.42 1.74
C TRP A 93 -3.84 21.95 1.61
N ALA A 94 -4.87 22.65 2.09
CA ALA A 94 -4.90 24.11 2.03
C ALA A 94 -3.98 24.77 3.08
N LEU A 95 -3.71 24.12 4.21
CA LEU A 95 -2.63 24.54 5.12
C LEU A 95 -1.25 24.26 4.51
N ALA A 96 -1.08 23.11 3.84
CA ALA A 96 0.16 22.78 3.14
C ALA A 96 0.46 23.77 1.99
N GLY A 97 -0.56 24.16 1.21
CA GLY A 97 -0.42 25.17 0.16
C GLY A 97 -0.06 26.55 0.68
N GLY A 98 -0.70 26.98 1.79
CA GLY A 98 -0.36 28.25 2.45
C GLY A 98 1.07 28.29 3.00
N ALA A 99 1.51 27.20 3.63
CA ALA A 99 2.87 27.08 4.16
C ALA A 99 3.92 27.08 3.02
N ALA A 100 3.68 26.36 1.93
CA ALA A 100 4.56 26.35 0.77
C ALA A 100 4.67 27.73 0.11
N ALA A 101 3.55 28.44 -0.06
CA ALA A 101 3.53 29.80 -0.60
C ALA A 101 4.28 30.78 0.30
N LEU A 102 4.12 30.68 1.62
CA LEU A 102 4.84 31.52 2.58
C LEU A 102 6.35 31.23 2.55
N LEU A 103 6.76 29.97 2.50
CA LEU A 103 8.17 29.58 2.40
C LEU A 103 8.80 30.09 1.09
N LEU A 104 8.09 29.99 -0.03
CA LEU A 104 8.53 30.55 -1.31
C LEU A 104 8.66 32.08 -1.25
N ALA A 105 7.70 32.77 -0.64
CA ALA A 105 7.76 34.22 -0.47
C ALA A 105 8.95 34.65 0.40
N LEU A 106 9.20 33.94 1.51
CA LEU A 106 10.34 34.19 2.39
C LEU A 106 11.68 33.89 1.69
N ALA A 107 11.76 32.80 0.90
CA ALA A 107 12.94 32.48 0.11
C ALA A 107 13.23 33.57 -0.95
N ALA A 108 12.20 34.03 -1.66
CA ALA A 108 12.32 35.11 -2.64
C ALA A 108 12.80 36.42 -1.99
N ALA A 109 12.22 36.80 -0.84
CA ALA A 109 12.64 37.98 -0.08
C ALA A 109 14.09 37.86 0.42
N PHE A 110 14.50 36.67 0.85
CA PHE A 110 15.87 36.39 1.29
C PHE A 110 16.87 36.51 0.13
N LEU A 111 16.57 35.94 -1.04
CA LEU A 111 17.42 36.07 -2.24
C LEU A 111 17.56 37.53 -2.68
N ALA A 112 16.46 38.29 -2.66
CA ALA A 112 16.47 39.72 -2.98
C ALA A 112 17.33 40.52 -1.98
N SER A 113 17.28 40.20 -0.69
CA SER A 113 18.09 40.86 0.35
C SER A 113 19.59 40.57 0.23
N ARG A 114 19.97 39.45 -0.39
CA ARG A 114 21.36 39.04 -0.61
C ARG A 114 21.98 39.65 -1.87
N GLY A 115 21.24 40.47 -2.63
CA GLY A 115 21.74 41.08 -3.87
C GLY A 115 22.01 40.05 -4.98
N VAL A 116 21.45 38.84 -4.86
CA VAL A 116 21.52 37.82 -5.91
C VAL A 116 20.51 38.24 -6.98
N SER A 117 20.96 39.03 -7.96
CA SER A 117 20.18 39.26 -9.17
C SER A 117 19.96 37.90 -9.85
N PRO A 118 18.72 37.55 -10.24
CA PRO A 118 18.52 36.41 -11.11
C PRO A 118 19.39 36.62 -12.36
N PRO A 119 20.04 35.56 -12.88
CA PRO A 119 20.81 35.69 -14.10
C PRO A 119 19.87 36.28 -15.16
N ALA A 120 20.18 37.48 -15.63
CA ALA A 120 19.46 38.08 -16.74
C ALA A 120 19.47 37.05 -17.88
N PRO A 121 18.39 36.90 -18.65
CA PRO A 121 18.39 36.02 -19.80
C PRO A 121 19.45 36.53 -20.78
N SER A 122 20.65 35.97 -20.69
CA SER A 122 21.71 36.19 -21.65
C SER A 122 21.24 35.51 -22.93
N GLY A 123 21.00 36.31 -23.96
CA GLY A 123 20.76 35.81 -25.31
C GLY A 123 21.88 34.86 -25.75
N PRO A 124 21.64 34.06 -26.79
CA PRO A 124 22.58 33.04 -27.24
C PRO A 124 23.97 33.65 -27.47
N THR A 125 24.98 32.98 -26.95
CA THR A 125 26.37 33.40 -27.05
C THR A 125 26.82 33.38 -28.52
N PRO A 126 27.83 34.19 -28.90
CA PRO A 126 28.33 34.21 -30.28
C PRO A 126 28.76 32.83 -30.80
N GLU A 127 29.18 31.94 -29.89
CA GLU A 127 29.55 30.56 -30.18
C GLU A 127 28.33 29.67 -30.48
N GLU A 128 27.22 29.82 -29.74
CA GLU A 128 25.94 29.18 -30.04
C GLU A 128 25.34 29.68 -31.36
N VAL A 129 25.48 30.97 -31.67
CA VAL A 129 25.05 31.54 -32.96
C VAL A 129 25.89 31.01 -34.12
N ALA A 130 27.19 30.76 -33.90
CA ALA A 130 28.07 30.16 -34.90
C ALA A 130 27.74 28.67 -35.13
N LEU A 131 27.40 27.93 -34.06
CA LEU A 131 26.97 26.54 -34.16
C LEU A 131 25.65 26.41 -34.94
N LEU A 132 24.71 27.34 -34.73
CA LEU A 132 23.45 27.40 -35.47
C LEU A 132 23.63 27.74 -36.95
N ARG A 133 24.63 28.58 -37.31
CA ARG A 133 24.99 28.83 -38.72
C ARG A 133 25.59 27.62 -39.42
N ASN A 134 26.32 26.76 -38.69
CA ASN A 134 26.92 25.56 -39.27
C ASN A 134 25.92 24.42 -39.49
N LEU A 135 24.78 24.47 -38.79
CA LEU A 135 23.67 23.52 -38.94
C LEU A 135 22.81 23.78 -40.19
N GLU A 136 23.02 24.89 -40.89
CA GLU A 136 22.35 25.18 -42.17
C GLU A 136 22.80 24.21 -43.29
N VAL A 137 23.92 23.51 -43.10
CA VAL A 137 24.40 22.43 -43.99
C VAL A 137 23.60 21.13 -43.85
N VAL A 138 22.81 20.95 -42.78
CA VAL A 138 22.00 19.72 -42.59
C VAL A 138 20.67 19.76 -43.37
N GLN A 139 20.29 20.90 -43.93
CA GLN A 139 19.08 20.99 -44.78
C GLN A 139 19.27 20.39 -46.18
N ASP A 140 20.50 20.01 -46.56
CA ASP A 140 20.82 19.31 -47.83
C ASP A 140 20.94 17.78 -47.69
N LEU A 141 20.46 17.20 -46.58
CA LEU A 141 20.29 15.74 -46.42
C LEU A 141 18.91 15.26 -46.91
N GLU A 142 18.48 15.79 -48.05
CA GLU A 142 17.46 15.19 -48.93
C GLU A 142 17.96 13.89 -49.62
N LEU A 143 19.09 13.32 -49.21
CA LEU A 143 19.77 12.23 -49.90
C LEU A 143 19.83 10.91 -49.10
N LEU A 144 18.69 10.45 -48.58
CA LEU A 144 18.36 9.02 -48.46
C LEU A 144 16.86 8.81 -48.71
N GLU A 145 16.34 9.47 -49.74
CA GLU A 145 15.11 9.06 -50.40
C GLU A 145 15.34 7.68 -51.05
N GLN A 146 14.63 6.67 -50.53
CA GLN A 146 14.32 5.37 -51.16
C GLN A 146 15.47 4.53 -51.75
N VAL A 147 15.92 3.51 -51.00
CA VAL A 147 16.15 2.18 -51.62
C VAL A 147 15.76 1.05 -50.64
N ASP A 148 14.63 0.41 -50.92
CA ASP A 148 14.19 -0.89 -50.41
C ASP A 148 15.21 -2.02 -50.69
N ILE A 149 16.19 -2.27 -49.83
CA ILE A 149 16.99 -3.51 -49.85
C ILE A 149 17.41 -3.78 -48.39
N LEU A 150 16.68 -4.54 -47.57
CA LEU A 150 16.84 -5.99 -47.43
C LEU A 150 15.65 -6.58 -46.63
N GLN A 151 14.57 -6.96 -47.33
CA GLN A 151 13.55 -7.89 -46.84
C GLN A 151 14.07 -9.35 -46.73
N HIS A 152 15.33 -9.58 -46.32
CA HIS A 152 15.94 -10.92 -46.40
C HIS A 152 16.83 -11.33 -45.22
N TYR A 153 16.55 -10.81 -44.01
CA TYR A 153 17.21 -11.29 -42.79
C TYR A 153 16.83 -12.75 -42.44
N GLU A 154 15.64 -13.21 -42.84
CA GLU A 154 15.15 -14.57 -42.57
C GLU A 154 15.94 -15.68 -43.31
N LEU A 155 16.58 -15.37 -44.45
CA LEU A 155 17.26 -16.39 -45.26
C LEU A 155 18.69 -16.68 -44.81
N LEU A 156 19.35 -15.75 -44.10
CA LEU A 156 20.66 -15.98 -43.49
C LEU A 156 20.59 -16.77 -42.18
N ARG A 157 19.45 -16.72 -41.46
CA ARG A 157 19.28 -17.42 -40.19
C ARG A 157 19.13 -18.94 -40.38
N THR A 158 18.52 -19.36 -41.49
CA THR A 158 18.31 -20.79 -41.82
C THR A 158 19.59 -21.48 -42.33
N LEU A 159 20.50 -20.75 -42.97
CA LEU A 159 21.81 -21.27 -43.37
C LEU A 159 22.76 -21.40 -42.16
N ALA A 160 22.70 -20.48 -41.21
CA ALA A 160 23.51 -20.55 -39.97
C ALA A 160 23.05 -21.65 -39.00
N SER A 161 21.81 -22.12 -39.08
CA SER A 161 21.31 -23.26 -38.27
C SER A 161 21.58 -24.62 -38.91
N ARG A 162 21.89 -24.70 -40.22
CA ARG A 162 22.25 -25.97 -40.89
C ARG A 162 23.75 -26.29 -40.86
N GLY A 163 24.64 -25.31 -40.63
CA GLY A 163 26.09 -25.51 -40.58
C GLY A 163 26.67 -25.96 -39.22
N ARG A 164 25.84 -26.26 -38.22
CA ARG A 164 26.28 -26.71 -36.88
C ARG A 164 25.83 -28.13 -36.50
N ALA A 165 25.34 -28.90 -37.47
CA ALA A 165 24.93 -30.29 -37.27
C ALA A 165 25.56 -31.23 -38.33
N THR A 166 26.90 -31.27 -38.35
CA THR A 166 27.74 -32.41 -38.77
C THR A 166 29.11 -32.26 -38.15
#